data_AF-A0A350QRL4-F1
#
_entry.id   AF-A0A350QRL4-F1
#
_cell.length_a   1.000
_cell.length_b   1.000
_cell.length_c   1.000
_cell.angle_alpha   90.00
_cell.angle_beta   90.00
_cell.angle_gamma   90.00
#
_symmetry.space_group_name_H-M   'P 1'
#
loop_
_entity.id
_entity.type
_entity.pdbx_description
1 polymer ?
#
loop_
_entity_poly.entity_id
_entity_poly.type
_entity_poly.pdbx_seq_one_letter_code
_entity_poly.pdbx_strand_id
1 'polypeptide(L)'
;MHSIQTLMDGLIDYAGLFPPADLEMKPTVANYGEYRSGANDWMLSRLIVPVGRLEEFERHADGRLPISRDPASDDCWVISALTVPVDHDDFEADLERIDAFNERHLPNGSGAVVVDTIECRAADAAGVDRALELIPDSLFPYFELDHRGDIRGQVAAMAGMDSGAKVRTGGVTPEAHPTPAELARFISVCANAEVPFKATAGLHHPLRHHAESVGCSQFGFLNVFVGAALAWNGRCE
;
A
#
# COMPACT_ATOMS: atom_id res chain seq x y z
N MET A 1 -24.42 -7.89 10.52
CA MET A 1 -22.97 -7.58 10.61
C MET A 1 -22.79 -6.21 9.99
N HIS A 2 -22.04 -5.32 10.67
CA HIS A 2 -22.20 -3.87 10.56
C HIS A 2 -21.43 -3.33 9.34
N SER A 3 -22.09 -2.61 8.42
CA SER A 3 -21.48 -2.13 7.17
C SER A 3 -20.16 -1.37 7.37
N ILE A 4 -20.00 -0.69 8.51
CA ILE A 4 -18.76 -0.01 8.88
C ILE A 4 -17.60 -0.97 9.19
N GLN A 5 -17.88 -2.15 9.74
CA GLN A 5 -16.87 -3.17 10.00
C GLN A 5 -16.38 -3.76 8.69
N THR A 6 -17.29 -4.19 7.81
CA THR A 6 -16.92 -4.65 6.46
C THR A 6 -16.18 -3.57 5.67
N LEU A 7 -16.55 -2.31 5.86
CA LEU A 7 -15.91 -1.18 5.21
C LEU A 7 -14.44 -1.00 5.63
N MET A 8 -14.18 -1.09 6.94
CA MET A 8 -12.91 -0.69 7.52
C MET A 8 -11.98 -1.87 7.78
N ASP A 9 -12.45 -3.10 7.61
CA ASP A 9 -11.67 -4.34 7.75
C ASP A 9 -10.44 -4.31 6.83
N GLY A 10 -9.24 -4.36 7.42
CA GLY A 10 -7.97 -4.30 6.70
C GLY A 10 -7.79 -3.05 5.81
N LEU A 11 -8.51 -1.95 6.08
CA LEU A 11 -8.52 -0.78 5.20
C LEU A 11 -7.22 0.05 5.32
N ILE A 12 -6.57 0.03 6.48
CA ILE A 12 -5.50 0.96 6.82
C ILE A 12 -4.15 0.25 6.87
N ASP A 13 -3.25 0.62 5.96
CA ASP A 13 -1.84 0.32 6.12
C ASP A 13 -1.16 1.32 7.06
N TYR A 14 -0.20 0.83 7.83
CA TYR A 14 0.59 1.66 8.72
C TYR A 14 1.92 2.05 8.06
N ALA A 15 2.06 3.35 7.76
CA ALA A 15 3.22 3.94 7.11
C ALA A 15 4.03 4.84 8.07
N GLY A 16 4.39 4.31 9.25
CA GLY A 16 5.00 5.11 10.33
C GLY A 16 6.35 5.75 9.96
N LEU A 17 7.10 5.16 9.03
CA LEU A 17 8.39 5.67 8.53
C LEU A 17 8.26 6.91 7.64
N PHE A 18 7.05 7.30 7.26
CA PHE A 18 6.80 8.34 6.28
C PHE A 18 6.09 9.53 6.91
N PRO A 19 6.26 10.75 6.36
CA PRO A 19 5.52 11.92 6.80
C PRO A 19 4.01 11.67 6.81
N PRO A 20 3.28 12.23 7.80
CA PRO A 20 3.74 13.20 8.80
C PRO A 20 4.33 12.56 10.06
N ALA A 21 4.26 11.24 10.22
CA ALA A 21 4.77 10.57 11.41
C ALA A 21 6.31 10.58 11.44
N ASP A 22 6.93 10.28 10.28
CA ASP A 22 8.37 10.38 10.04
C ASP A 22 9.21 9.74 11.16
N LEU A 23 8.76 8.56 11.62
CA LEU A 23 9.36 7.85 12.74
C LEU A 23 10.59 7.06 12.28
N GLU A 24 11.50 6.84 13.21
CA GLU A 24 12.55 5.83 13.05
C GLU A 24 11.98 4.40 13.07
N MET A 25 12.72 3.42 12.55
CA MET A 25 12.24 2.04 12.42
C MET A 25 11.81 1.43 13.76
N LYS A 26 12.58 1.64 14.83
CA LYS A 26 12.29 1.09 16.15
C LYS A 26 10.90 1.50 16.69
N PRO A 27 10.54 2.79 16.78
CA PRO A 27 9.19 3.18 17.19
C PRO A 27 8.12 2.77 16.18
N THR A 28 8.40 2.75 14.87
CA THR A 28 7.43 2.22 13.89
C THR A 28 7.07 0.76 14.17
N VAL A 29 8.07 -0.11 14.36
CA VAL A 29 7.87 -1.53 14.64
C VAL A 29 7.14 -1.73 15.97
N ALA A 30 7.50 -0.96 17.01
CA ALA A 30 6.83 -1.02 18.30
C ALA A 30 5.34 -0.65 18.18
N ASN A 31 5.03 0.46 17.51
CA ASN A 31 3.66 0.93 17.31
C ASN A 31 2.83 -0.08 16.51
N TYR A 32 3.38 -0.66 15.43
CA TYR A 32 2.66 -1.66 14.65
C TYR A 32 2.27 -2.88 15.49
N GLY A 33 3.19 -3.39 16.32
CA GLY A 33 2.89 -4.48 17.24
C GLY A 33 1.87 -4.13 18.33
N GLU A 34 1.90 -2.90 18.85
CA GLU A 34 0.90 -2.41 19.79
C GLU A 34 -0.49 -2.30 19.12
N TYR A 35 -0.55 -1.80 17.89
CA TYR A 35 -1.83 -1.67 17.17
C TYR A 35 -2.42 -3.03 16.77
N ARG A 36 -1.58 -3.99 16.38
CA ARG A 36 -1.97 -5.38 16.11
C ARG A 36 -2.51 -6.12 17.34
N SER A 37 -2.13 -5.71 18.55
CA SER A 37 -2.63 -6.29 19.81
C SER A 37 -3.75 -5.47 20.47
N GLY A 38 -4.15 -4.36 19.83
CA GLY A 38 -5.20 -3.46 20.32
C GLY A 38 -6.61 -3.88 19.89
N ALA A 39 -7.63 -3.23 20.45
CA ALA A 39 -9.04 -3.50 20.14
C ALA A 39 -9.49 -3.11 18.70
N ASN A 40 -8.60 -2.49 17.94
CA ASN A 40 -8.84 -1.90 16.62
C ASN A 40 -7.97 -2.55 15.53
N ASP A 41 -7.34 -3.68 15.85
CA ASP A 41 -6.46 -4.46 14.97
C ASP A 41 -7.14 -4.85 13.65
N TRP A 42 -8.44 -5.13 13.67
CA TRP A 42 -9.25 -5.48 12.51
C TRP A 42 -9.24 -4.42 11.40
N MET A 43 -8.94 -3.15 11.70
CA MET A 43 -8.82 -2.10 10.68
C MET A 43 -7.42 -2.03 10.05
N LEU A 44 -6.43 -2.61 10.71
CA LEU A 44 -5.03 -2.53 10.36
C LEU A 44 -4.67 -3.66 9.40
N SER A 45 -3.99 -3.30 8.32
CA SER A 45 -3.53 -4.22 7.29
C SER A 45 -2.02 -4.35 7.35
N ARG A 46 -1.29 -3.76 6.40
CA ARG A 46 0.15 -3.99 6.26
C ARG A 46 0.98 -2.91 6.92
N LEU A 47 2.20 -3.28 7.31
CA LEU A 47 3.26 -2.33 7.62
C LEU A 47 3.97 -1.94 6.32
N ILE A 48 4.17 -0.65 6.05
CA ILE A 48 4.93 -0.18 4.89
C ILE A 48 6.42 -0.09 5.23
N VAL A 49 7.27 -0.83 4.49
CA VAL A 49 8.73 -0.86 4.71
C VAL A 49 9.47 -0.76 3.36
N PRO A 50 10.47 0.13 3.19
CA PRO A 50 11.34 0.06 2.01
C PRO A 50 12.17 -1.23 1.97
N VAL A 51 12.33 -1.85 0.79
CA VAL A 51 13.13 -3.09 0.65
C VAL A 51 14.54 -2.91 1.21
N GLY A 52 15.19 -1.79 0.91
CA GLY A 52 16.52 -1.46 1.44
C GLY A 52 16.61 -1.27 2.96
N ARG A 53 15.48 -1.34 3.69
CA ARG A 53 15.41 -1.25 5.16
C ARG A 53 14.85 -2.53 5.81
N LEU A 54 14.65 -3.61 5.07
CA LEU A 54 14.13 -4.88 5.64
C LEU A 54 15.04 -5.43 6.75
N GLU A 55 16.37 -5.41 6.57
CA GLU A 55 17.29 -5.84 7.63
C GLU A 55 17.22 -4.97 8.90
N GLU A 56 16.92 -3.68 8.75
CA GLU A 56 16.70 -2.78 9.88
C GLU A 56 15.38 -3.10 10.60
N PHE A 57 14.34 -3.41 9.82
CA PHE A 57 13.09 -3.92 10.35
C PHE A 57 13.32 -5.22 11.15
N GLU A 58 14.00 -6.23 10.57
CA GLU A 58 14.25 -7.53 11.22
C GLU A 58 14.91 -7.34 12.61
N ARG A 59 15.93 -6.48 12.69
CA ARG A 59 16.64 -6.17 13.94
C ARG A 59 15.73 -5.58 15.03
N HIS A 60 14.70 -4.83 14.66
CA HIS A 60 13.77 -4.20 15.61
C HIS A 60 12.52 -5.06 15.89
N ALA A 61 12.15 -5.92 14.95
CA ALA A 61 11.04 -6.86 15.07
C ALA A 61 11.41 -8.10 15.90
N ASP A 62 12.70 -8.38 16.08
CA ASP A 62 13.17 -9.48 16.93
C ASP A 62 12.53 -9.47 18.32
N GLY A 63 12.03 -10.64 18.73
CA GLY A 63 11.27 -10.85 19.97
C GLY A 63 9.87 -10.23 20.03
N ARG A 64 9.39 -9.57 18.97
CA ARG A 64 8.01 -9.01 18.85
C ARG A 64 7.13 -9.77 17.89
N LEU A 65 7.72 -10.43 16.91
CA LEU A 65 6.98 -11.19 15.92
C LEU A 65 6.21 -12.34 16.58
N PRO A 66 4.97 -12.62 16.14
CA PRO A 66 4.26 -13.82 16.52
C PRO A 66 5.09 -15.04 16.11
N ILE A 67 5.02 -16.14 16.87
CA ILE A 67 5.76 -17.35 16.52
C ILE A 67 4.90 -18.19 15.58
N SER A 68 5.43 -18.52 14.39
CA SER A 68 4.70 -19.41 13.49
C SER A 68 4.60 -20.83 14.07
N ARG A 69 3.37 -21.34 14.23
CA ARG A 69 3.03 -22.70 14.64
C ARG A 69 2.34 -23.49 13.51
N ASP A 70 1.67 -22.81 12.59
CA ASP A 70 1.04 -23.30 11.36
C ASP A 70 0.94 -22.17 10.29
N PRO A 71 1.74 -22.21 9.21
CA PRO A 71 1.73 -21.19 8.16
C PRO A 71 0.37 -20.96 7.48
N ALA A 72 -0.56 -21.92 7.56
CA ALA A 72 -1.89 -21.81 6.98
C ALA A 72 -2.93 -21.15 7.90
N SER A 73 -2.63 -20.96 9.20
CA SER A 73 -3.58 -20.45 10.19
C SER A 73 -3.01 -19.43 11.18
N ASP A 74 -1.70 -19.15 11.14
CA ASP A 74 -1.07 -18.23 12.06
C ASP A 74 -1.35 -16.76 11.77
N ASP A 75 -1.48 -16.01 12.85
CA ASP A 75 -1.55 -14.56 12.86
C ASP A 75 -0.15 -13.98 12.57
N CYS A 76 0.17 -13.80 11.28
CA CYS A 76 1.45 -13.31 10.79
C CYS A 76 1.45 -11.78 10.66
N TRP A 77 2.60 -11.13 10.85
CA TRP A 77 2.74 -9.73 10.43
C TRP A 77 2.90 -9.66 8.91
N VAL A 78 2.24 -8.69 8.27
CA VAL A 78 2.26 -8.57 6.81
C VAL A 78 2.85 -7.23 6.41
N ILE A 79 3.77 -7.26 5.45
CA ILE A 79 4.50 -6.09 4.95
C ILE A 79 4.09 -5.80 3.50
N SER A 80 3.89 -4.51 3.21
CA SER A 80 3.91 -3.96 1.85
C SER A 80 5.27 -3.30 1.63
N ALA A 81 6.08 -3.87 0.74
CA ALA A 81 7.46 -3.43 0.55
C ALA A 81 7.57 -2.37 -0.56
N LEU A 82 8.23 -1.24 -0.28
CA LEU A 82 8.53 -0.26 -1.33
C LEU A 82 9.82 -0.65 -2.06
N THR A 83 9.73 -0.93 -3.35
CA THR A 83 10.88 -1.24 -4.21
C THR A 83 11.39 0.04 -4.91
N VAL A 84 12.54 -0.07 -5.56
CA VAL A 84 12.92 0.87 -6.62
C VAL A 84 11.91 0.86 -7.79
N PRO A 85 11.89 1.88 -8.68
CA PRO A 85 11.10 1.84 -9.91
C PRO A 85 11.43 0.61 -10.76
N VAL A 86 10.45 0.12 -11.52
CA VAL A 86 10.58 -1.13 -12.32
C VAL A 86 11.65 -1.05 -13.42
N ASP A 87 11.95 0.16 -13.89
CA ASP A 87 12.96 0.42 -14.91
C ASP A 87 14.37 0.63 -14.33
N HIS A 88 14.53 0.45 -13.01
CA HIS A 88 15.80 0.57 -12.32
C HIS A 88 16.54 -0.78 -12.30
N ASP A 89 17.86 -0.77 -12.51
CA ASP A 89 18.68 -1.99 -12.59
C ASP A 89 18.62 -2.86 -11.31
N ASP A 90 18.32 -2.25 -10.16
CA ASP A 90 18.18 -2.95 -8.87
C ASP A 90 16.79 -3.57 -8.61
N PHE A 91 15.82 -3.46 -9.54
CA PHE A 91 14.46 -3.95 -9.30
C PHE A 91 14.41 -5.47 -9.07
N GLU A 92 15.08 -6.27 -9.92
CA GLU A 92 15.19 -7.71 -9.72
C GLU A 92 15.91 -8.06 -8.41
N ALA A 93 16.96 -7.30 -8.06
CA ALA A 93 17.67 -7.48 -6.80
C ALA A 93 16.78 -7.18 -5.57
N ASP A 94 15.82 -6.25 -5.69
CA ASP A 94 14.82 -6.02 -4.65
C ASP A 94 13.86 -7.20 -4.50
N LEU A 95 13.44 -7.84 -5.61
CA LEU A 95 12.62 -9.06 -5.57
C LEU A 95 13.38 -10.23 -4.92
N GLU A 96 14.66 -10.41 -5.25
CA GLU A 96 15.52 -11.42 -4.62
C GLU A 96 15.69 -11.19 -3.10
N ARG A 97 15.82 -9.93 -2.66
CA ARG A 97 15.86 -9.58 -1.23
C ARG A 97 14.57 -9.93 -0.51
N ILE A 98 13.42 -9.67 -1.16
CA ILE A 98 12.11 -10.02 -0.62
C ILE A 98 11.95 -11.52 -0.49
N ASP A 99 12.33 -12.28 -1.53
CA ASP A 99 12.26 -13.75 -1.51
C ASP A 99 13.13 -14.32 -0.37
N ALA A 100 14.39 -13.89 -0.29
CA ALA A 100 15.29 -14.30 0.79
C ALA A 100 14.77 -13.90 2.19
N PHE A 101 14.10 -12.76 2.32
CA PHE A 101 13.45 -12.34 3.56
C PHE A 101 12.31 -13.28 3.93
N ASN A 102 11.41 -13.57 2.99
CA ASN A 102 10.28 -14.48 3.20
C ASN A 102 10.76 -15.90 3.55
N GLU A 103 11.76 -16.44 2.84
CA GLU A 103 12.33 -17.76 3.13
C GLU A 103 12.86 -17.89 4.57
N ARG A 104 13.40 -16.82 5.17
CA ARG A 104 13.84 -16.82 6.57
C ARG A 104 12.69 -16.87 7.58
N HIS A 105 11.54 -16.34 7.21
CA HIS A 105 10.41 -16.12 8.12
C HIS A 105 9.24 -17.08 7.92
N LEU A 106 9.19 -17.85 6.83
CA LEU A 106 8.19 -18.89 6.57
C LEU A 106 8.31 -20.19 7.40
N PRO A 107 9.49 -20.67 7.85
CA PRO A 107 9.61 -21.94 8.56
C PRO A 107 8.95 -21.94 9.95
N ASN A 108 8.37 -23.08 10.36
CA ASN A 108 7.79 -23.25 11.70
C ASN A 108 8.78 -22.89 12.81
N GLY A 109 8.32 -22.12 13.79
CA GLY A 109 9.13 -21.66 14.93
C GLY A 109 9.94 -20.38 14.67
N SER A 110 9.88 -19.81 13.46
CA SER A 110 10.39 -18.47 13.17
C SER A 110 9.50 -17.37 13.80
N GLY A 111 10.01 -16.14 13.82
CA GLY A 111 9.14 -14.97 13.91
C GLY A 111 8.35 -14.83 12.60
N ALA A 112 7.03 -14.93 12.69
CA ALA A 112 6.09 -14.93 11.58
C ALA A 112 5.91 -13.50 11.04
N VAL A 113 6.56 -13.24 9.91
CA VAL A 113 6.37 -12.04 9.08
C VAL A 113 6.53 -12.41 7.62
N VAL A 114 5.75 -11.77 6.75
CA VAL A 114 5.81 -12.00 5.29
C VAL A 114 5.64 -10.68 4.54
N VAL A 115 6.38 -10.52 3.46
CA VAL A 115 6.09 -9.55 2.41
C VAL A 115 5.22 -10.26 1.37
N ASP A 116 3.97 -9.83 1.23
CA ASP A 116 3.02 -10.35 0.23
C ASP A 116 2.63 -9.29 -0.81
N THR A 117 3.11 -8.06 -0.64
CA THR A 117 2.73 -6.90 -1.44
C THR A 117 3.98 -6.09 -1.73
N ILE A 118 4.09 -5.60 -2.95
CA ILE A 118 5.11 -4.61 -3.32
C ILE A 118 4.46 -3.34 -3.86
N GLU A 119 5.13 -2.22 -3.67
CA GLU A 119 4.74 -0.94 -4.25
C GLU A 119 5.92 -0.35 -5.03
N CYS A 120 5.71 -0.13 -6.32
CA CYS A 120 6.75 0.33 -7.25
C CYS A 120 6.21 1.43 -8.17
N ARG A 121 7.09 2.13 -8.89
CA ARG A 121 6.70 3.03 -9.98
C ARG A 121 6.98 2.36 -11.31
N ALA A 122 6.08 2.51 -12.26
CA ALA A 122 6.31 2.22 -13.67
C ALA A 122 6.18 3.51 -14.49
N ALA A 123 7.12 3.76 -15.41
CA ALA A 123 7.08 4.96 -16.24
C ALA A 123 5.91 4.97 -17.23
N ASP A 124 5.57 3.80 -17.76
CA ASP A 124 4.54 3.62 -18.77
C ASP A 124 3.92 2.21 -18.70
N ALA A 125 3.00 1.91 -19.63
CA ALA A 125 2.32 0.62 -19.72
C ALA A 125 3.29 -0.54 -20.00
N ALA A 126 4.31 -0.32 -20.84
CA ALA A 126 5.29 -1.35 -21.15
C ALA A 126 6.17 -1.69 -19.94
N GLY A 127 6.44 -0.71 -19.06
CA GLY A 127 7.08 -0.94 -17.77
C GLY A 127 6.23 -1.79 -16.83
N VAL A 128 4.91 -1.59 -16.82
CA VAL A 128 3.97 -2.46 -16.08
C VAL A 128 4.02 -3.89 -16.60
N ASP A 129 3.89 -4.07 -17.92
CA ASP A 129 3.92 -5.41 -18.55
C ASP A 129 5.20 -6.16 -18.21
N ARG A 130 6.37 -5.52 -18.39
CA ARG A 130 7.67 -6.11 -18.03
C ARG A 130 7.76 -6.49 -16.55
N ALA A 131 7.28 -5.64 -15.66
CA ALA A 131 7.33 -5.91 -14.24
C ALA A 131 6.46 -7.13 -13.88
N LEU A 132 5.26 -7.25 -14.46
CA LEU A 132 4.36 -8.38 -14.22
C LEU A 132 4.92 -9.71 -14.72
N GLU A 133 5.82 -9.71 -15.71
CA GLU A 133 6.54 -10.92 -16.14
C GLU A 133 7.63 -11.36 -15.15
N LEU A 134 8.15 -10.44 -14.32
CA LEU A 134 9.25 -10.68 -13.39
C LEU A 134 8.78 -10.95 -11.94
N ILE A 135 7.68 -10.32 -11.53
CA ILE A 135 7.18 -10.37 -10.15
C ILE A 135 6.62 -11.77 -9.87
N PRO A 136 7.06 -12.46 -8.80
CA PRO A 136 6.50 -13.75 -8.41
C PRO A 136 5.00 -13.68 -8.07
N ASP A 137 4.25 -14.73 -8.40
CA ASP A 137 2.81 -14.86 -8.10
C ASP A 137 2.47 -14.79 -6.60
N SER A 138 3.47 -14.93 -5.72
CA SER A 138 3.33 -14.77 -4.27
C SER A 138 3.23 -13.32 -3.82
N LEU A 139 3.47 -12.35 -4.72
CA LEU A 139 3.45 -10.92 -4.43
C LEU A 139 2.35 -10.23 -5.23
N PHE A 140 1.59 -9.36 -4.56
CA PHE A 140 0.63 -8.46 -5.19
C PHE A 140 1.27 -7.08 -5.44
N PRO A 141 1.56 -6.67 -6.69
CA PRO A 141 2.14 -5.37 -6.96
C PRO A 141 1.10 -4.24 -7.07
N TYR A 142 1.42 -3.11 -6.44
CA TYR A 142 0.77 -1.84 -6.63
C TYR A 142 1.69 -0.86 -7.39
N PHE A 143 1.26 -0.43 -8.58
CA PHE A 143 2.02 0.52 -9.41
C PHE A 143 1.59 1.97 -9.14
N GLU A 144 2.48 2.79 -8.60
CA GLU A 144 2.23 4.21 -8.37
C GLU A 144 2.18 4.98 -9.69
N LEU A 145 1.02 5.55 -10.01
CA LEU A 145 0.77 6.30 -11.24
C LEU A 145 0.64 7.80 -10.93
N ASP A 146 1.16 8.64 -11.82
CA ASP A 146 0.98 10.10 -11.71
C ASP A 146 -0.44 10.49 -12.14
N HIS A 147 -1.28 10.84 -11.17
CA HIS A 147 -2.65 11.28 -11.42
C HIS A 147 -2.75 12.51 -12.32
N ARG A 148 -1.68 13.28 -12.55
CA ARG A 148 -1.69 14.46 -13.44
C ARG A 148 -1.63 14.08 -14.91
N GLY A 149 -1.13 12.89 -15.23
CA GLY A 149 -1.02 12.36 -16.59
C GLY A 149 -2.23 11.53 -17.04
N ASP A 150 -2.14 11.01 -18.27
CA ASP A 150 -3.06 9.99 -18.77
C ASP A 150 -2.59 8.59 -18.34
N ILE A 151 -3.32 8.00 -17.40
CA ILE A 151 -2.99 6.70 -16.81
C ILE A 151 -3.65 5.52 -17.52
N ARG A 152 -4.49 5.75 -18.55
CA ARG A 152 -5.33 4.70 -19.14
C ARG A 152 -4.52 3.53 -19.70
N GLY A 153 -3.37 3.80 -20.31
CA GLY A 153 -2.48 2.74 -20.80
C GLY A 153 -1.94 1.87 -19.69
N GLN A 154 -1.46 2.47 -18.60
CA GLN A 154 -0.92 1.74 -17.44
C GLN A 154 -2.00 0.93 -16.74
N VAL A 155 -3.20 1.50 -16.58
CA VAL A 155 -4.34 0.79 -16.01
C VAL A 155 -4.80 -0.36 -16.91
N ALA A 156 -4.79 -0.19 -18.23
CA ALA A 156 -5.12 -1.25 -19.16
C ALA A 156 -4.13 -2.43 -19.10
N ALA A 157 -2.85 -2.17 -18.86
CA ALA A 157 -1.83 -3.22 -18.66
C ALA A 157 -2.07 -4.06 -17.39
N MET A 158 -2.71 -3.48 -16.36
CA MET A 158 -3.06 -4.19 -15.12
C MET A 158 -4.37 -4.96 -15.19
N ALA A 159 -5.21 -4.71 -16.20
CA ALA A 159 -6.55 -5.28 -16.28
C ALA A 159 -6.50 -6.80 -16.46
N GLY A 160 -7.16 -7.54 -15.57
CA GLY A 160 -7.17 -9.01 -15.57
C GLY A 160 -5.92 -9.67 -14.98
N MET A 161 -5.00 -8.88 -14.42
CA MET A 161 -3.79 -9.34 -13.74
C MET A 161 -3.97 -9.20 -12.23
N ASP A 162 -3.25 -9.99 -11.43
CA ASP A 162 -3.24 -9.90 -9.96
C ASP A 162 -2.39 -8.71 -9.49
N SER A 163 -2.81 -7.49 -9.86
CA SER A 163 -2.10 -6.23 -9.58
C SER A 163 -3.07 -5.07 -9.36
N GLY A 164 -2.55 -3.95 -8.83
CA GLY A 164 -3.36 -2.77 -8.57
C GLY A 164 -2.66 -1.46 -8.90
N ALA A 165 -3.46 -0.41 -9.08
CA ALA A 165 -2.97 0.94 -9.24
C ALA A 165 -2.71 1.59 -7.87
N LYS A 166 -1.77 2.52 -7.79
CA LYS A 166 -1.55 3.32 -6.59
C LYS A 166 -1.55 4.80 -6.94
N VAL A 167 -2.27 5.60 -6.15
CA VAL A 167 -2.31 7.05 -6.28
C VAL A 167 -1.80 7.70 -5.02
N ARG A 168 -0.98 8.73 -5.19
CA ARG A 168 -0.61 9.63 -4.10
C ARG A 168 -1.66 10.75 -4.00
N THR A 169 -2.24 10.94 -2.82
CA THR A 169 -3.27 11.95 -2.55
C THR A 169 -2.77 13.12 -1.70
N GLY A 170 -1.48 13.17 -1.41
CA GLY A 170 -0.88 14.28 -0.70
C GLY A 170 0.64 14.26 -0.61
N GLY A 171 1.19 15.26 0.06
CA GLY A 171 2.61 15.45 0.27
C GLY A 171 2.89 16.70 1.09
N VAL A 172 4.13 17.18 1.04
CA VAL A 172 4.56 18.37 1.82
C VAL A 172 4.28 19.70 1.11
N THR A 173 3.78 19.67 -0.13
CA THR A 173 3.38 20.86 -0.88
C THR A 173 1.93 20.75 -1.37
N PRO A 174 1.23 21.87 -1.60
CA PRO A 174 -0.13 21.87 -2.15
C PRO A 174 -0.26 21.09 -3.47
N GLU A 175 0.74 21.18 -4.35
CA GLU A 175 0.74 20.57 -5.70
C GLU A 175 0.90 19.04 -5.66
N ALA A 176 1.26 18.49 -4.50
CA ALA A 176 1.28 17.04 -4.27
C ALA A 176 -0.12 16.48 -3.96
N HIS A 177 -1.15 17.33 -3.88
CA HIS A 177 -2.53 16.93 -3.62
C HIS A 177 -3.36 17.03 -4.91
N PRO A 178 -4.02 15.94 -5.35
CA PRO A 178 -4.93 16.01 -6.47
C PRO A 178 -6.13 16.90 -6.16
N THR A 179 -6.67 17.55 -7.19
CA THR A 179 -8.01 18.12 -7.15
C THR A 179 -9.07 17.01 -7.09
N PRO A 180 -10.31 17.31 -6.65
CA PRO A 180 -11.42 16.35 -6.73
C PRO A 180 -11.64 15.77 -8.13
N ALA A 181 -11.47 16.57 -9.18
CA ALA A 181 -11.63 16.12 -10.56
C ALA A 181 -10.51 15.15 -10.99
N GLU A 182 -9.26 15.41 -10.60
CA GLU A 182 -8.13 14.52 -10.90
C GLU A 182 -8.28 13.18 -10.18
N LEU A 183 -8.62 13.20 -8.89
CA LEU A 183 -8.82 11.96 -8.13
C LEU A 183 -10.05 11.20 -8.61
N ALA A 184 -11.16 11.87 -8.92
CA ALA A 184 -12.34 11.23 -9.51
C ALA A 184 -12.02 10.57 -10.85
N ARG A 185 -11.25 11.24 -11.73
CA ARG A 185 -10.78 10.65 -12.99
C ARG A 185 -9.93 9.41 -12.76
N PHE A 186 -8.99 9.46 -11.80
CA PHE A 186 -8.17 8.29 -11.45
C PHE A 186 -9.06 7.10 -11.03
N ILE A 187 -9.99 7.34 -10.10
CA ILE A 187 -10.92 6.34 -9.59
C ILE A 187 -11.78 5.77 -10.72
N SER A 188 -12.34 6.61 -11.59
CA SER A 188 -13.18 6.17 -12.71
C SER A 188 -12.41 5.34 -13.73
N VAL A 189 -11.14 5.66 -14.02
CA VAL A 189 -10.32 4.84 -14.93
C VAL A 189 -10.09 3.46 -14.33
N CYS A 190 -9.76 3.38 -13.04
CA CYS A 190 -9.57 2.09 -12.35
C CYS A 190 -10.87 1.28 -12.31
N ALA A 191 -11.99 1.91 -11.94
CA ALA A 191 -13.31 1.25 -11.88
C ALA A 191 -13.76 0.70 -13.24
N ASN A 192 -13.60 1.47 -14.32
CA ASN A 192 -13.97 1.04 -15.67
C ASN A 192 -13.12 -0.11 -16.21
N ALA A 193 -11.89 -0.26 -15.71
CA ALA A 193 -10.97 -1.33 -16.08
C ALA A 193 -11.00 -2.51 -15.10
N GLU A 194 -11.84 -2.43 -14.06
CA GLU A 194 -11.90 -3.40 -12.95
C GLU A 194 -10.56 -3.61 -12.24
N VAL A 195 -9.72 -2.57 -12.21
CA VAL A 195 -8.41 -2.60 -11.54
C VAL A 195 -8.55 -2.07 -10.11
N PRO A 196 -8.15 -2.83 -9.07
CA PRO A 196 -8.15 -2.33 -7.70
C PRO A 196 -7.11 -1.22 -7.56
N PHE A 197 -7.31 -0.31 -6.60
CA PHE A 197 -6.31 0.70 -6.30
C PHE A 197 -6.13 0.94 -4.81
N LYS A 198 -4.95 1.45 -4.45
CA LYS A 198 -4.64 2.01 -3.13
C LYS A 198 -4.35 3.49 -3.23
N ALA A 199 -4.79 4.26 -2.24
CA ALA A 199 -4.46 5.67 -2.10
C ALA A 199 -3.54 5.89 -0.91
N THR A 200 -2.50 6.70 -1.08
CA THR A 200 -1.47 6.94 -0.05
C THR A 200 -1.19 8.43 0.12
N ALA A 201 -0.65 8.82 1.29
CA ALA A 201 -0.34 10.18 1.69
C ALA A 201 -1.55 11.14 1.75
N GLY A 202 -1.66 11.93 2.82
CA GLY A 202 -2.70 12.96 2.93
C GLY A 202 -4.11 12.45 3.27
N LEU A 203 -4.26 11.18 3.69
CA LEU A 203 -5.53 10.55 4.10
C LEU A 203 -5.61 10.26 5.61
N HIS A 204 -4.97 11.10 6.42
CA HIS A 204 -4.86 10.88 7.88
C HIS A 204 -6.16 11.12 8.66
N HIS A 205 -7.18 11.67 8.01
CA HIS A 205 -8.46 12.02 8.61
C HIS A 205 -9.61 11.27 7.91
N PRO A 206 -10.72 10.99 8.61
CA PRO A 206 -11.86 10.29 8.01
C PRO A 206 -12.58 11.13 6.96
N LEU A 207 -12.68 12.44 7.18
CA LEU A 207 -13.38 13.38 6.32
C LEU A 207 -12.44 14.46 5.79
N ARG A 208 -12.81 15.02 4.64
CA ARG A 208 -12.12 16.14 4.00
C ARG A 208 -11.97 17.30 4.98
N HIS A 209 -10.77 17.87 5.02
CA HIS A 209 -10.45 19.00 5.90
C HIS A 209 -9.40 19.91 5.26
N HIS A 210 -9.25 21.12 5.80
CA HIS A 210 -8.15 22.00 5.41
C HIS A 210 -6.94 21.72 6.31
N ALA A 211 -5.83 21.31 5.70
CA ALA A 211 -4.58 21.04 6.41
C ALA A 211 -3.74 22.33 6.46
N GLU A 212 -3.77 23.02 7.62
CA GLU A 212 -3.01 24.26 7.82
C GLU A 212 -1.50 24.07 7.61
N SER A 213 -0.97 22.88 7.93
CA SER A 213 0.45 22.54 7.79
C SER A 213 0.97 22.59 6.35
N VAL A 214 0.10 22.38 5.37
CA VAL A 214 0.45 22.42 3.93
C VAL A 214 -0.30 23.53 3.19
N GLY A 215 -1.33 24.14 3.78
CA GLY A 215 -2.10 25.23 3.19
C GLY A 215 -3.07 24.78 2.09
N CYS A 216 -3.56 23.54 2.12
CA CYS A 216 -4.48 23.01 1.12
C CYS A 216 -5.55 22.10 1.73
N SER A 217 -6.58 21.75 0.93
CA SER A 217 -7.59 20.79 1.37
C SER A 217 -7.15 19.36 1.11
N GLN A 218 -7.14 18.53 2.14
CA GLN A 218 -6.84 17.10 2.06
C GLN A 218 -8.12 16.26 2.05
N PHE A 219 -8.12 15.17 1.28
CA PHE A 219 -9.22 14.20 1.31
C PHE A 219 -9.24 13.45 2.64
N GLY A 220 -10.42 13.03 3.08
CA GLY A 220 -10.52 11.98 4.07
C GLY A 220 -10.58 10.61 3.40
N PHE A 221 -10.12 9.56 4.09
CA PHE A 221 -10.16 8.20 3.53
C PHE A 221 -11.59 7.74 3.20
N LEU A 222 -12.62 8.21 3.94
CA LEU A 222 -14.02 7.91 3.61
C LEU A 222 -14.48 8.60 2.32
N ASN A 223 -13.92 9.76 1.96
CA ASN A 223 -14.25 10.42 0.69
C ASN A 223 -13.76 9.60 -0.50
N VAL A 224 -12.53 9.07 -0.40
CA VAL A 224 -11.94 8.23 -1.45
C VAL A 224 -12.71 6.92 -1.58
N PHE A 225 -13.00 6.27 -0.45
CA PHE A 225 -13.77 5.03 -0.44
C PHE A 225 -15.16 5.20 -1.06
N VAL A 226 -15.94 6.19 -0.61
CA VAL A 226 -17.30 6.41 -1.12
C VAL A 226 -17.24 6.77 -2.62
N GLY A 227 -16.25 7.57 -3.03
CA GLY A 227 -16.01 7.85 -4.45
C GLY A 227 -15.75 6.58 -5.26
N ALA A 228 -14.91 5.67 -4.76
CA ALA A 228 -14.64 4.38 -5.40
C ALA A 228 -15.90 3.49 -5.49
N ALA A 229 -16.67 3.39 -4.40
CA ALA A 229 -17.91 2.61 -4.38
C ALA A 229 -18.95 3.16 -5.37
N LEU A 230 -19.09 4.49 -5.47
CA LEU A 230 -19.99 5.11 -6.45
C LEU A 230 -19.51 4.86 -7.88
N ALA A 231 -18.22 5.02 -8.16
CA ALA A 231 -17.64 4.79 -9.47
C ALA A 231 -17.82 3.33 -9.93
N TRP A 232 -17.54 2.38 -9.04
CA TRP A 232 -17.71 0.95 -9.29
C TRP A 232 -19.16 0.58 -9.66
N ASN A 233 -20.14 1.24 -9.05
CA ASN A 233 -21.57 0.99 -9.30
C ASN A 233 -22.15 1.84 -10.45
N GLY A 234 -21.31 2.53 -11.23
CA GLY A 234 -21.75 3.40 -12.32
C GLY A 234 -22.61 4.58 -11.85
N ARG A 235 -22.38 5.08 -10.63
CA ARG A 235 -23.14 6.18 -9.99
C ARG A 235 -22.40 7.53 -10.06
N CYS A 236 -21.42 7.66 -10.93
CA CYS A 236 -20.69 8.89 -11.19
C CYS A 236 -21.20 9.51 -12.50
N GLU A 237 -22.24 10.35 -12.40
CA GLU A 237 -22.67 11.27 -13.46
C GLU A 237 -22.08 12.66 -13.25
#